data_AF-A0A954VJN5-F1
#
_entry.id   AF-A0A954VJN5-F1
#
_cell.length_a   1.000
_cell.length_b   1.000
_cell.length_c   1.000
_cell.angle_alpha   90.00
_cell.angle_beta   90.00
_cell.angle_gamma   90.00
#
_symmetry.space_group_name_H-M   'P 1'
#
loop_
_entity.id
_entity.type
_entity.pdbx_description
1 polymer ?
#
loop_
_entity_poly.entity_id
_entity_poly.type
_entity_poly.pdbx_seq_one_letter_code
_entity_poly.pdbx_strand_id
1 'polypeptide(L)'
;MNTERLDRLLALYVDEALSAVEVAELEQLLLAWPQARNRFWQVTRLNSELRQIGKESWGERLHGEFVEINPNQSVCILPPVSPTPAISTTEFSRWQVACPYVAWLTAAVLIGLGVGGALLWTSRNQTTARPLASQSAVDNPLGLTTNIDGNQYASDTIAPQLQEKTATEPNPNSQDSLIASDEWIAVLRKVIDVTWSSEMRLHPSAGEPLAAGTLAFDKGLLELQTNRGALIVVDGPARLELISAMEVRCEQGRLRVDVPPPAHGFTVHTPVVNVVDRGTSFALNIQRNQPAEVHVLEGHVELITTDTPMETHNLAEGQSVSVDQPGTVRTIGTPEMKLFPSAAVATARIKRQAEKSFNAWQKQSAALQMDEQCLVHFDFQQDPDTDTVLRNRKEFASRNLDGTIIGCNWTEGRWIGKQALDFKNLTDRVRFEVQGQFEQVTLVASVRLDALEHAFNSILMSGDAVVGEMQWQISLTNNDPAGRMRVGRRPHPGWGYVEDYRSEPIFRREQFGKWLHLAIVWDAQQGVFRQFVDGQCIAEGSVQKHNDPHSSFIRVGELELGNWTPKVGQPREPVRNFSGLIDEFIMFSRALSDREIQNLFHLTWTGDAS
;
A
#
# COMPACT_ATOMS: atom_id res chain seq x y z
N MET A 1 -21.56 30.07 -18.04
CA MET A 1 -20.29 29.29 -18.06
C MET A 1 -19.76 29.29 -19.48
N ASN A 2 -18.52 29.74 -19.73
CA ASN A 2 -17.90 29.60 -21.05
C ASN A 2 -17.26 28.21 -21.14
N THR A 3 -17.90 27.30 -21.86
CA THR A 3 -17.46 25.90 -22.00
C THR A 3 -16.13 25.77 -22.76
N GLU A 4 -15.87 26.66 -23.73
CA GLU A 4 -14.64 26.65 -24.53
C GLU A 4 -13.43 27.08 -23.69
N ARG A 5 -13.59 28.10 -22.83
CA ARG A 5 -12.53 28.49 -21.87
C ARG A 5 -12.28 27.40 -20.84
N LEU A 6 -13.34 26.77 -20.31
CA LEU A 6 -13.20 25.64 -19.39
C LEU A 6 -12.45 24.47 -20.04
N ASP A 7 -12.85 24.01 -21.22
CA ASP A 7 -12.20 22.89 -21.90
C ASP A 7 -10.72 23.20 -22.24
N ARG A 8 -10.39 24.45 -22.57
CA ARG A 8 -8.99 24.90 -22.74
C ARG A 8 -8.19 24.88 -21.45
N LEU A 9 -8.76 25.30 -20.32
CA LEU A 9 -8.12 25.21 -19.00
C LEU A 9 -7.93 23.75 -18.56
N LEU A 10 -8.88 22.88 -18.87
CA LEU A 10 -8.78 21.43 -18.59
C LEU A 10 -7.72 20.73 -19.45
N ALA A 11 -7.54 21.15 -20.70
CA ALA A 11 -6.42 20.66 -21.53
C ALA A 11 -5.07 21.08 -20.94
N LEU A 12 -4.89 22.36 -20.62
CA LEU A 12 -3.67 22.87 -19.98
C LEU A 12 -3.41 22.24 -18.60
N TYR A 13 -4.45 21.90 -17.84
CA TYR A 13 -4.33 21.17 -16.57
C TYR A 13 -3.72 19.78 -16.78
N VAL A 14 -4.23 19.05 -17.78
CA VAL A 14 -3.82 17.68 -18.12
C VAL A 14 -2.41 17.61 -18.73
N ASP A 15 -2.01 18.67 -19.44
CA ASP A 15 -0.68 18.83 -20.02
C ASP A 15 0.31 19.50 -19.04
N GLU A 16 -0.08 19.69 -17.78
CA GLU A 16 0.75 20.27 -16.70
C GLU A 16 1.30 21.68 -17.03
N ALA A 17 0.54 22.43 -17.85
CA ALA A 17 0.94 23.69 -18.50
C ALA A 17 0.14 24.93 -18.05
N LEU A 18 -0.60 24.85 -16.93
CA LEU A 18 -1.34 25.98 -16.38
C LEU A 18 -0.43 27.05 -15.77
N SER A 19 -0.72 28.31 -16.07
CA SER A 19 -0.18 29.45 -15.31
C SER A 19 -0.92 29.64 -13.97
N ALA A 20 -0.28 30.26 -12.97
CA ALA A 20 -0.90 30.47 -11.65
C ALA A 20 -2.23 31.26 -11.69
N VAL A 21 -2.41 32.15 -12.67
CA VAL A 21 -3.67 32.88 -12.90
C VAL A 21 -4.75 31.93 -13.42
N GLU A 22 -4.38 30.98 -14.27
CA GLU A 22 -5.29 30.01 -14.89
C GLU A 22 -5.65 28.86 -13.95
N VAL A 23 -4.78 28.51 -12.98
CA VAL A 23 -5.14 27.64 -11.84
C VAL A 23 -6.28 28.28 -11.04
N ALA A 24 -6.13 29.55 -10.63
CA ALA A 24 -7.17 30.26 -9.87
C ALA A 24 -8.47 30.43 -10.68
N GLU A 25 -8.40 30.67 -11.98
CA GLU A 25 -9.56 30.71 -12.88
C GLU A 25 -10.28 29.36 -12.94
N LEU A 26 -9.53 28.25 -13.07
CA LEU A 26 -10.08 26.90 -13.09
C LEU A 26 -10.71 26.53 -11.74
N GLU A 27 -10.06 26.80 -10.62
CA GLU A 27 -10.60 26.56 -9.27
C GLU A 27 -11.93 27.29 -9.04
N GLN A 28 -12.02 28.57 -9.43
CA GLN A 28 -13.27 29.33 -9.33
C GLN A 28 -14.39 28.72 -10.19
N LEU A 29 -14.08 28.26 -11.40
CA LEU A 29 -15.06 27.58 -12.26
C LEU A 29 -15.53 26.25 -11.66
N LEU A 30 -14.61 25.46 -11.08
CA LEU A 30 -14.91 24.18 -10.42
C LEU A 30 -15.71 24.36 -9.13
N LEU A 31 -15.48 25.42 -8.36
CA LEU A 31 -16.29 25.73 -7.17
C LEU A 31 -17.69 26.21 -7.55
N ALA A 32 -17.80 27.12 -8.52
CA ALA A 32 -19.06 27.77 -8.88
C ALA A 32 -20.04 26.88 -9.66
N TRP A 33 -19.57 25.93 -10.48
CA TRP A 33 -20.44 25.19 -11.42
C TRP A 33 -20.32 23.66 -11.28
N PRO A 34 -21.39 22.94 -10.86
CA PRO A 34 -21.39 21.47 -10.83
C PRO A 34 -21.06 20.82 -12.18
N GLN A 35 -21.48 21.43 -13.29
CA GLN A 35 -21.18 20.97 -14.64
C GLN A 35 -19.67 21.03 -14.95
N ALA A 36 -18.94 22.01 -14.39
CA ALA A 36 -17.49 22.10 -14.56
C ALA A 36 -16.77 20.97 -13.82
N ARG A 37 -17.25 20.59 -12.62
CA ARG A 37 -16.73 19.42 -11.87
C ARG A 37 -16.95 18.12 -12.63
N ASN A 38 -18.14 17.92 -13.19
CA ASN A 38 -18.43 16.74 -14.02
C ASN A 38 -17.55 16.70 -15.28
N ARG A 39 -17.31 17.85 -15.93
CA ARG A 39 -16.44 17.94 -17.11
C ARG A 39 -14.96 17.68 -16.76
N PHE A 40 -14.48 18.19 -15.64
CA PHE A 40 -13.16 17.90 -15.10
C PHE A 40 -12.96 16.40 -14.91
N TRP A 41 -13.87 15.72 -14.20
CA TRP A 41 -13.79 14.26 -13.99
C TRP A 41 -13.83 13.45 -15.27
N GLN A 42 -14.60 13.87 -16.28
CA GLN A 42 -14.60 13.23 -17.60
C GLN A 42 -13.24 13.34 -18.30
N VAL A 43 -12.65 14.54 -18.30
CA VAL A 43 -11.37 14.82 -18.99
C VAL A 43 -10.19 14.16 -18.28
N THR A 44 -10.11 14.25 -16.95
CA THR A 44 -9.01 13.63 -16.18
C THR A 44 -9.09 12.11 -16.20
N ARG A 45 -10.29 11.52 -16.10
CA ARG A 45 -10.49 10.08 -16.27
C ARG A 45 -10.07 9.61 -17.67
N LEU A 46 -10.56 10.26 -18.72
CA LEU A 46 -10.17 9.91 -20.10
C LEU A 46 -8.65 10.02 -20.31
N ASN A 47 -7.99 11.05 -19.75
CA ASN A 47 -6.54 11.13 -19.85
C ASN A 47 -5.82 10.04 -19.04
N SER A 48 -6.33 9.65 -17.86
CA SER A 48 -5.77 8.53 -17.10
C SER A 48 -5.88 7.20 -17.86
N GLU A 49 -7.02 6.93 -18.48
CA GLU A 49 -7.26 5.75 -19.33
C GLU A 49 -6.36 5.78 -20.58
N LEU A 50 -6.18 6.95 -21.23
CA LEU A 50 -5.25 7.12 -22.36
C LEU A 50 -3.77 7.04 -21.96
N ARG A 51 -3.36 7.56 -20.79
CA ARG A 51 -1.99 7.40 -20.25
C ARG A 51 -1.74 5.93 -19.88
N GLN A 52 -2.74 5.20 -19.39
CA GLN A 52 -2.65 3.75 -19.11
C GLN A 52 -2.51 2.95 -20.41
N ILE A 53 -3.44 3.10 -21.35
CA ILE A 53 -3.39 2.45 -22.68
C ILE A 53 -2.10 2.83 -23.42
N GLY A 54 -1.61 4.06 -23.25
CA GLY A 54 -0.31 4.51 -23.75
C GLY A 54 0.85 3.70 -23.16
N LYS A 55 0.91 3.54 -21.83
CA LYS A 55 1.93 2.72 -21.16
C LYS A 55 1.88 1.25 -21.59
N GLU A 56 0.68 0.69 -21.74
CA GLU A 56 0.46 -0.70 -22.17
C GLU A 56 0.86 -0.90 -23.65
N SER A 57 0.40 -0.04 -24.55
CA SER A 57 0.67 -0.16 -26.00
C SER A 57 2.09 0.24 -26.43
N TRP A 58 2.79 1.10 -25.69
CA TRP A 58 4.24 1.29 -25.85
C TRP A 58 5.04 0.07 -25.39
N GLY A 59 4.49 -0.75 -24.47
CA GLY A 59 5.03 -2.07 -24.16
C GLY A 59 4.90 -3.04 -25.33
N GLU A 60 3.71 -3.11 -25.94
CA GLU A 60 3.43 -4.06 -27.04
C GLU A 60 4.11 -3.69 -28.37
N ARG A 61 4.23 -2.41 -28.73
CA ARG A 61 4.90 -2.00 -30.00
C ARG A 61 6.40 -2.23 -30.01
N LEU A 62 7.02 -2.53 -28.87
CA LEU A 62 8.41 -2.99 -28.77
C LEU A 62 8.52 -4.54 -28.79
N HIS A 63 7.41 -5.25 -29.00
CA HIS A 63 7.36 -6.71 -29.20
C HIS A 63 6.94 -7.13 -30.62
N GLY A 64 6.47 -6.21 -31.45
CA GLY A 64 6.18 -6.44 -32.87
C GLY A 64 7.07 -5.59 -33.79
N GLU A 65 7.74 -6.24 -34.75
CA GLU A 65 8.62 -5.66 -35.77
C GLU A 65 9.95 -5.03 -35.29
N PHE A 66 10.99 -5.89 -35.28
CA PHE A 66 12.34 -5.42 -35.60
C PHE A 66 12.36 -4.93 -37.05
N VAL A 67 12.47 -3.61 -37.25
CA VAL A 67 13.08 -3.07 -38.47
C VAL A 67 14.59 -3.07 -38.25
N GLU A 68 15.34 -3.86 -39.02
CA GLU A 68 16.80 -3.81 -39.02
C GLU A 68 17.28 -2.42 -39.47
N ILE A 69 17.75 -1.61 -38.53
CA ILE A 69 18.43 -0.36 -38.86
C ILE A 69 19.83 -0.70 -39.37
N ASN A 70 20.00 -0.64 -40.69
CA ASN A 70 21.29 -0.83 -41.35
C ASN A 70 22.27 0.28 -40.88
N PRO A 71 23.41 -0.06 -40.25
CA PRO A 71 24.30 0.92 -39.61
C PRO A 71 25.01 1.87 -40.57
N ASN A 72 24.88 1.68 -41.89
CA ASN A 72 25.40 2.60 -42.92
C ASN A 72 24.34 3.55 -43.50
N GLN A 73 23.12 3.60 -42.95
CA GLN A 73 22.11 4.55 -43.39
C GLN A 73 22.13 5.82 -42.52
N SER A 74 22.58 6.93 -43.10
CA SER A 74 22.60 8.24 -42.44
C SER A 74 21.18 8.64 -42.03
N VAL A 75 20.90 8.63 -40.73
CA VAL A 75 19.63 9.11 -40.18
C VAL A 75 19.52 10.61 -40.48
N CYS A 76 18.47 11.01 -41.21
CA CYS A 76 18.15 12.42 -41.40
C CYS A 76 17.77 13.06 -40.05
N ILE A 77 18.73 13.72 -39.43
CA ILE A 77 18.46 14.67 -38.35
C ILE A 77 17.60 15.79 -38.95
N LEU A 78 16.32 15.83 -38.61
CA LEU A 78 15.51 17.01 -38.87
C LEU A 78 16.13 18.17 -38.07
N PRO A 79 16.45 19.31 -38.71
CA PRO A 79 17.00 20.45 -37.98
C PRO A 79 15.98 20.95 -36.95
N PRO A 80 16.43 21.57 -35.84
CA PRO A 80 15.52 22.14 -34.87
C PRO A 80 14.59 23.16 -35.55
N VAL A 81 13.29 23.07 -35.26
CA VAL A 81 12.31 24.05 -35.71
C VAL A 81 12.72 25.41 -35.18
N SER A 82 13.21 26.28 -36.07
CA SER A 82 13.56 27.65 -35.72
C SER A 82 12.29 28.41 -35.34
N PRO A 83 12.33 29.31 -34.35
CA PRO A 83 11.17 30.09 -33.96
C PRO A 83 10.68 30.92 -35.17
N THR A 84 9.36 30.95 -35.35
CA THR A 84 8.70 31.69 -36.43
C THR A 84 9.17 33.15 -36.43
N PRO A 85 9.77 33.65 -37.53
CA PRO A 85 10.20 35.04 -37.57
C PRO A 85 8.97 35.94 -37.59
N ALA A 86 9.03 37.04 -36.83
CA ALA A 86 8.06 38.12 -36.96
C ALA A 86 8.09 38.67 -38.39
N ILE A 87 6.92 39.03 -38.92
CA ILE A 87 6.81 39.61 -40.26
C ILE A 87 7.46 41.00 -40.24
N SER A 88 8.62 41.13 -40.88
CA SER A 88 9.21 42.42 -41.25
C SER A 88 9.50 42.44 -42.75
N THR A 89 9.04 43.51 -43.40
CA THR A 89 9.11 43.76 -44.83
C THR A 89 10.53 44.06 -45.34
N THR A 90 10.72 43.95 -46.68
CA THR A 90 11.86 44.49 -47.48
C THR A 90 13.25 43.87 -47.18
N GLU A 91 14.17 43.66 -48.12
CA GLU A 91 14.28 44.14 -49.52
C GLU A 91 15.11 43.16 -50.41
N PHE A 92 15.15 43.42 -51.71
CA PHE A 92 15.81 42.59 -52.75
C PHE A 92 17.35 42.76 -52.79
N SER A 93 18.12 41.68 -52.96
CA SER A 93 19.42 41.73 -53.68
C SER A 93 19.90 40.37 -54.19
N ARG A 94 20.68 40.38 -55.27
CA ARG A 94 21.20 39.24 -56.05
C ARG A 94 22.50 38.65 -55.46
N TRP A 95 22.93 37.50 -56.00
CA TRP A 95 24.27 37.14 -56.54
C TRP A 95 24.37 35.57 -56.54
N GLN A 96 24.13 34.82 -57.63
CA GLN A 96 24.87 34.60 -58.89
C GLN A 96 26.06 33.59 -58.86
N VAL A 97 25.83 32.40 -59.47
CA VAL A 97 26.76 31.48 -60.23
C VAL A 97 27.94 30.89 -59.42
N ALA A 98 28.45 29.65 -59.52
CA ALA A 98 28.56 28.57 -60.54
C ALA A 98 28.60 27.17 -59.83
N CYS A 99 28.81 25.96 -60.41
CA CYS A 99 28.88 25.36 -61.76
C CYS A 99 28.63 23.81 -61.62
N PRO A 100 28.62 22.97 -62.69
CA PRO A 100 27.99 21.62 -62.67
C PRO A 100 28.94 20.42 -62.91
N TYR A 101 28.40 19.19 -62.84
CA TYR A 101 28.77 17.88 -63.46
C TYR A 101 28.15 16.77 -62.55
N VAL A 102 27.55 15.65 -62.99
CA VAL A 102 27.34 15.04 -64.32
C VAL A 102 25.90 14.49 -64.39
N ALA A 103 25.23 14.61 -65.55
CA ALA A 103 24.01 13.86 -65.85
C ALA A 103 24.24 12.95 -67.06
N TRP A 104 24.25 11.63 -66.83
CA TRP A 104 24.19 10.55 -67.82
C TRP A 104 23.59 9.32 -67.10
N LEU A 105 22.71 8.50 -67.65
CA LEU A 105 21.74 8.61 -68.74
C LEU A 105 20.98 7.27 -68.68
N THR A 106 19.67 7.30 -68.56
CA THR A 106 18.82 6.10 -68.65
C THR A 106 18.70 5.61 -70.10
N ALA A 107 18.57 4.29 -70.26
CA ALA A 107 18.05 3.54 -71.44
C ALA A 107 19.06 2.92 -72.43
N ALA A 108 18.56 1.84 -73.07
CA ALA A 108 19.21 0.88 -73.98
C ALA A 108 20.11 -0.17 -73.27
N VAL A 109 20.12 -1.47 -73.61
CA VAL A 109 19.66 -2.16 -74.83
C VAL A 109 18.96 -3.51 -74.52
N LEU A 110 17.82 -3.77 -75.18
CA LEU A 110 17.24 -5.11 -75.36
C LEU A 110 17.88 -5.83 -76.56
N ILE A 111 18.87 -6.72 -76.35
CA ILE A 111 19.26 -7.77 -77.31
C ILE A 111 19.71 -9.00 -76.51
N GLY A 112 19.04 -10.14 -76.68
CA GLY A 112 19.42 -11.37 -75.95
C GLY A 112 18.43 -12.55 -75.94
N LEU A 113 17.37 -12.54 -76.77
CA LEU A 113 16.55 -13.74 -77.00
C LEU A 113 17.07 -14.50 -78.22
N GLY A 114 17.37 -15.80 -78.06
CA GLY A 114 17.62 -16.69 -79.19
C GLY A 114 18.23 -18.04 -78.81
N VAL A 115 17.67 -19.12 -79.39
CA VAL A 115 18.14 -20.53 -79.35
C VAL A 115 17.99 -21.21 -77.97
N GLY A 116 17.16 -22.24 -77.75
CA GLY A 116 16.30 -23.01 -78.66
C GLY A 116 16.91 -24.35 -79.06
N GLY A 117 16.55 -25.44 -78.36
CA GLY A 117 16.98 -26.80 -78.69
C GLY A 117 16.63 -27.83 -77.62
N ALA A 118 15.62 -28.67 -77.89
CA ALA A 118 15.24 -29.79 -77.03
C ALA A 118 16.01 -31.07 -77.39
N LEU A 119 16.05 -32.06 -76.49
CA LEU A 119 16.13 -33.49 -76.84
C LEU A 119 15.59 -34.38 -75.69
N LEU A 120 14.62 -35.24 -76.02
CA LEU A 120 14.01 -36.28 -75.17
C LEU A 120 14.46 -37.66 -75.67
N TRP A 121 14.84 -38.60 -74.77
CA TRP A 121 14.75 -40.09 -74.88
C TRP A 121 15.68 -40.81 -73.88
N THR A 122 15.46 -42.03 -73.34
CA THR A 122 14.28 -42.95 -73.29
C THR A 122 14.48 -44.04 -72.20
N SER A 123 13.39 -44.52 -71.59
CA SER A 123 13.16 -45.93 -71.10
C SER A 123 14.13 -46.51 -70.03
N ARG A 124 13.78 -47.54 -69.22
CA ARG A 124 12.98 -48.75 -69.53
C ARG A 124 12.43 -49.44 -68.26
N ASN A 125 11.47 -50.34 -68.46
CA ASN A 125 10.69 -51.06 -67.43
C ASN A 125 11.39 -52.31 -66.84
N GLN A 126 10.85 -52.82 -65.73
CA GLN A 126 10.42 -54.22 -65.41
C GLN A 126 10.61 -54.51 -63.90
N THR A 127 9.63 -54.87 -63.06
CA THR A 127 8.65 -55.99 -63.00
C THR A 127 9.22 -57.40 -62.72
N THR A 128 9.12 -57.85 -61.46
CA THR A 128 8.83 -59.22 -60.96
C THR A 128 8.56 -59.08 -59.44
N ALA A 129 7.55 -59.64 -58.76
CA ALA A 129 6.83 -60.93 -58.75
C ALA A 129 7.13 -61.70 -57.45
N ARG A 130 6.05 -61.98 -56.70
CA ARG A 130 5.92 -62.81 -55.46
C ARG A 130 6.36 -64.29 -55.71
N PRO A 131 6.62 -65.17 -54.69
CA PRO A 131 5.59 -65.56 -53.70
C PRO A 131 6.00 -66.13 -52.29
N LEU A 132 4.98 -66.32 -51.43
CA LEU A 132 4.70 -67.40 -50.42
C LEU A 132 5.87 -68.07 -49.64
N ALA A 133 5.81 -68.36 -48.33
CA ALA A 133 4.79 -68.23 -47.26
C ALA A 133 5.50 -68.31 -45.86
N SER A 134 4.97 -68.67 -44.67
CA SER A 134 3.65 -69.12 -44.16
C SER A 134 3.59 -69.08 -42.61
N GLN A 135 2.48 -68.54 -42.05
CA GLN A 135 1.92 -68.83 -40.69
C GLN A 135 2.77 -68.46 -39.43
N SER A 136 2.19 -68.10 -38.27
CA SER A 136 0.81 -68.29 -37.75
C SER A 136 0.27 -67.03 -36.99
N ALA A 137 -1.00 -67.09 -36.56
CA ALA A 137 -1.79 -65.95 -36.06
C ALA A 137 -1.79 -65.78 -34.53
N VAL A 138 -2.32 -64.65 -34.02
CA VAL A 138 -3.57 -64.58 -33.21
C VAL A 138 -3.98 -63.11 -32.95
N ASP A 139 -5.19 -62.80 -33.39
CA ASP A 139 -6.23 -61.85 -32.95
C ASP A 139 -6.02 -60.35 -32.59
N ASN A 140 -7.05 -59.62 -33.04
CA ASN A 140 -7.39 -58.19 -32.98
C ASN A 140 -8.31 -57.90 -31.75
N PRO A 141 -8.90 -56.70 -31.57
CA PRO A 141 -8.48 -55.35 -31.96
C PRO A 141 -8.63 -54.29 -30.82
N LEU A 142 -8.14 -53.07 -31.04
CA LEU A 142 -8.77 -51.85 -30.50
C LEU A 142 -8.92 -50.81 -31.63
N GLY A 143 -10.13 -50.28 -31.79
CA GLY A 143 -10.52 -49.48 -32.95
C GLY A 143 -10.16 -48.01 -32.85
N LEU A 144 -9.57 -47.48 -33.91
CA LEU A 144 -9.34 -46.05 -34.14
C LEU A 144 -10.56 -45.36 -34.76
N THR A 145 -10.68 -44.08 -34.45
CA THR A 145 -11.20 -42.92 -35.23
C THR A 145 -11.68 -43.12 -36.67
N THR A 146 -12.56 -42.23 -37.14
CA THR A 146 -12.39 -41.38 -38.37
C THR A 146 -13.62 -40.46 -38.54
N ASN A 147 -13.47 -39.16 -38.91
CA ASN A 147 -13.84 -38.54 -40.22
C ASN A 147 -14.31 -37.07 -39.94
N ILE A 148 -14.30 -36.08 -40.86
CA ILE A 148 -13.50 -35.80 -42.09
C ILE A 148 -13.69 -34.29 -42.46
N ASP A 149 -12.80 -33.71 -43.30
CA ASP A 149 -12.91 -32.46 -44.10
C ASP A 149 -13.26 -31.06 -43.50
N GLY A 150 -12.57 -30.02 -44.02
CA GLY A 150 -13.31 -29.00 -44.80
C GLY A 150 -13.12 -27.48 -44.53
N ASN A 151 -12.25 -26.85 -45.33
CA ASN A 151 -12.29 -25.44 -45.80
C ASN A 151 -12.07 -24.21 -44.88
N GLN A 152 -11.47 -23.19 -45.52
CA GLN A 152 -11.28 -21.80 -45.05
C GLN A 152 -12.40 -20.87 -45.58
N TYR A 153 -12.74 -19.80 -44.86
CA TYR A 153 -12.60 -18.37 -45.27
C TYR A 153 -13.56 -17.41 -44.52
N ALA A 154 -12.96 -16.32 -43.99
CA ALA A 154 -13.48 -14.95 -43.83
C ALA A 154 -14.63 -14.59 -42.86
N SER A 155 -14.36 -13.51 -42.08
CA SER A 155 -15.24 -12.41 -41.64
C SER A 155 -16.63 -12.70 -41.04
N ASP A 156 -16.88 -12.32 -39.77
CA ASP A 156 -17.28 -10.92 -39.48
C ASP A 156 -17.37 -10.55 -37.98
N THR A 157 -17.52 -9.25 -37.72
CA THR A 157 -17.49 -8.58 -36.40
C THR A 157 -18.80 -8.73 -35.60
N ILE A 158 -18.75 -9.10 -34.32
CA ILE A 158 -19.89 -8.97 -33.38
C ILE A 158 -19.42 -8.47 -32.00
N ALA A 159 -20.11 -7.44 -31.47
CA ALA A 159 -19.88 -6.87 -30.15
C ALA A 159 -20.57 -7.69 -29.02
N PRO A 160 -20.03 -7.73 -27.79
CA PRO A 160 -20.63 -8.49 -26.70
C PRO A 160 -21.92 -7.82 -26.19
N GLN A 161 -23.05 -8.53 -26.31
CA GLN A 161 -24.31 -8.12 -25.69
C GLN A 161 -24.32 -8.52 -24.20
N LEU A 162 -24.77 -7.59 -23.35
CA LEU A 162 -25.12 -7.85 -21.97
C LEU A 162 -26.34 -8.78 -21.92
N GLN A 163 -26.24 -9.91 -21.22
CA GLN A 163 -27.39 -10.74 -20.86
C GLN A 163 -27.79 -10.47 -19.41
N GLU A 164 -29.01 -9.97 -19.23
CA GLU A 164 -29.66 -9.88 -17.92
C GLU A 164 -29.88 -11.28 -17.35
N LYS A 165 -29.43 -11.51 -16.12
CA LYS A 165 -29.65 -12.78 -15.41
C LYS A 165 -30.89 -12.65 -14.54
N THR A 166 -32.02 -13.17 -15.03
CA THR A 166 -33.32 -13.15 -14.34
C THR A 166 -33.23 -13.72 -12.93
N ALA A 167 -33.84 -13.03 -11.97
CA ALA A 167 -33.90 -13.48 -10.58
C ALA A 167 -34.70 -14.78 -10.43
N THR A 168 -34.18 -15.71 -9.63
CA THR A 168 -34.90 -16.92 -9.20
C THR A 168 -35.39 -16.72 -7.77
N GLU A 169 -36.64 -17.09 -7.48
CA GLU A 169 -37.23 -16.93 -6.13
C GLU A 169 -36.49 -17.80 -5.08
N PRO A 170 -36.36 -17.34 -3.82
CA PRO A 170 -35.66 -18.08 -2.78
C PRO A 170 -36.49 -19.25 -2.25
N ASN A 171 -35.84 -20.41 -2.12
CA ASN A 171 -36.41 -21.62 -1.53
C ASN A 171 -36.57 -21.44 0.00
N PRO A 172 -37.78 -21.53 0.59
CA PRO A 172 -38.05 -21.10 1.97
C PRO A 172 -37.60 -22.09 3.06
N ASN A 173 -36.77 -23.09 2.75
CA ASN A 173 -36.45 -24.21 3.64
C ASN A 173 -34.95 -24.57 3.72
N SER A 174 -34.07 -23.56 3.69
CA SER A 174 -32.67 -23.72 4.09
C SER A 174 -32.44 -23.04 5.43
N GLN A 175 -32.33 -23.85 6.50
CA GLN A 175 -32.13 -23.38 7.87
C GLN A 175 -30.65 -23.37 8.29
N ASP A 176 -29.75 -23.52 7.32
CA ASP A 176 -28.30 -23.47 7.51
C ASP A 176 -27.70 -22.15 7.02
N SER A 177 -26.79 -21.62 7.83
CA SER A 177 -25.89 -20.51 7.52
C SER A 177 -26.55 -19.14 7.24
N LEU A 178 -26.97 -18.50 8.34
CA LEU A 178 -26.69 -17.08 8.56
C LEU A 178 -25.17 -16.87 8.49
N ILE A 179 -24.60 -16.83 7.28
CA ILE A 179 -23.29 -16.20 7.07
C ILE A 179 -23.53 -14.73 7.33
N ALA A 180 -23.04 -14.23 8.46
CA ALA A 180 -22.97 -12.81 8.70
C ALA A 180 -22.24 -12.20 7.51
N SER A 181 -22.92 -11.33 6.76
CA SER A 181 -22.26 -10.51 5.77
C SER A 181 -21.14 -9.74 6.47
N ASP A 182 -19.97 -9.63 5.84
CA ASP A 182 -18.86 -8.75 6.27
C ASP A 182 -19.23 -7.25 6.11
N GLU A 183 -20.41 -6.88 6.60
CA GLU A 183 -20.87 -5.51 6.71
C GLU A 183 -20.21 -4.91 7.95
N TRP A 184 -19.09 -4.24 7.72
CA TRP A 184 -18.46 -3.39 8.73
C TRP A 184 -19.46 -2.30 9.14
N ILE A 185 -19.78 -2.20 10.43
CA ILE A 185 -20.78 -1.28 10.98
C ILE A 185 -20.18 -0.08 11.72
N ALA A 186 -18.89 -0.16 12.04
CA ALA A 186 -18.14 0.89 12.72
C ALA A 186 -16.66 0.88 12.31
N VAL A 187 -15.91 1.90 12.73
CA VAL A 187 -14.45 1.98 12.67
C VAL A 187 -13.90 2.27 14.06
N LEU A 188 -12.82 1.56 14.43
CA LEU A 188 -12.11 1.82 15.68
C LEU A 188 -11.19 3.04 15.48
N ARG A 189 -11.54 4.21 15.99
CA ARG A 189 -10.77 5.44 15.74
C ARG A 189 -9.51 5.55 16.59
N LYS A 190 -9.60 5.21 17.88
CA LYS A 190 -8.49 5.33 18.83
C LYS A 190 -8.48 4.14 19.79
N VAL A 191 -7.27 3.67 20.10
CA VAL A 191 -6.96 2.64 21.10
C VAL A 191 -5.85 3.22 21.98
N ILE A 192 -6.11 3.43 23.27
CA ILE A 192 -5.19 4.14 24.18
C ILE A 192 -5.00 3.33 25.47
N ASP A 193 -3.77 2.90 25.73
CA ASP A 193 -3.37 2.11 26.91
C ASP A 193 -4.28 0.89 27.16
N VAL A 194 -4.76 0.26 26.08
CA VAL A 194 -5.75 -0.81 26.14
C VAL A 194 -5.11 -2.15 26.47
N THR A 195 -5.60 -2.76 27.55
CA THR A 195 -5.35 -4.17 27.87
C THR A 195 -6.62 -4.94 27.51
N TRP A 196 -6.60 -5.58 26.34
CA TRP A 196 -7.70 -6.44 25.90
C TRP A 196 -7.89 -7.60 26.87
N SER A 197 -9.15 -7.96 27.14
CA SER A 197 -9.46 -9.06 28.04
C SER A 197 -9.03 -10.40 27.41
N SER A 198 -8.68 -11.38 28.25
CA SER A 198 -8.26 -12.72 27.79
C SER A 198 -9.34 -13.48 27.00
N GLU A 199 -10.59 -13.02 27.02
CA GLU A 199 -11.69 -13.54 26.19
C GLU A 199 -11.63 -13.06 24.73
N MET A 200 -10.93 -11.97 24.43
CA MET A 200 -10.74 -11.46 23.07
C MET A 200 -9.65 -12.23 22.34
N ARG A 201 -10.06 -13.08 21.39
CA ARG A 201 -9.13 -13.83 20.51
C ARG A 201 -8.40 -12.96 19.48
N LEU A 202 -9.00 -11.83 19.09
CA LEU A 202 -8.45 -10.86 18.15
C LEU A 202 -8.51 -9.47 18.79
N HIS A 203 -7.45 -8.68 18.61
CA HIS A 203 -7.26 -7.38 19.23
C HIS A 203 -7.29 -6.31 18.14
N PRO A 204 -8.44 -5.66 17.87
CA PRO A 204 -8.55 -4.75 16.74
C PRO A 204 -7.71 -3.49 16.97
N SER A 205 -7.11 -3.01 15.89
CA SER A 205 -6.21 -1.85 15.88
C SER A 205 -6.95 -0.55 15.56
N ALA A 206 -6.42 0.59 16.00
CA ALA A 206 -6.94 1.89 15.55
C ALA A 206 -6.87 1.98 14.00
N GLY A 207 -7.91 2.50 13.36
CA GLY A 207 -8.14 2.50 11.91
C GLY A 207 -8.78 1.23 11.34
N GLU A 208 -8.99 0.17 12.12
CA GLU A 208 -9.59 -1.08 11.64
C GLU A 208 -11.13 -0.96 11.56
N PRO A 209 -11.76 -1.45 10.47
CA PRO A 209 -13.21 -1.56 10.38
C PRO A 209 -13.71 -2.70 11.27
N LEU A 210 -14.85 -2.49 11.92
CA LEU A 210 -15.45 -3.43 12.89
C LEU A 210 -16.78 -3.96 12.35
N ALA A 211 -16.89 -5.28 12.27
CA ALA A 211 -18.16 -5.98 12.10
C ALA A 211 -18.95 -6.03 13.43
N ALA A 212 -20.17 -6.60 13.40
CA ALA A 212 -20.91 -6.92 14.61
C ALA A 212 -20.15 -7.94 15.47
N GLY A 213 -20.16 -7.74 16.80
CA GLY A 213 -19.40 -8.57 17.73
C GLY A 213 -19.01 -7.87 19.04
N THR A 214 -18.37 -8.61 19.94
CA THR A 214 -17.97 -8.13 21.27
C THR A 214 -16.58 -7.48 21.25
N LEU A 215 -16.43 -6.38 21.99
CA LEU A 215 -15.18 -5.74 22.39
C LEU A 215 -15.10 -5.77 23.92
N ALA A 216 -14.07 -6.40 24.48
CA ALA A 216 -13.87 -6.50 25.92
C ALA A 216 -12.43 -6.18 26.34
N PHE A 217 -12.26 -5.28 27.30
CA PHE A 217 -10.95 -4.80 27.74
C PHE A 217 -10.95 -4.40 29.22
N ASP A 218 -9.88 -4.73 29.92
CA ASP A 218 -9.76 -4.59 31.38
C ASP A 218 -9.26 -3.20 31.80
N LYS A 219 -8.57 -2.50 30.90
CA LYS A 219 -8.00 -1.16 31.11
C LYS A 219 -7.87 -0.45 29.76
N GLY A 220 -7.90 0.88 29.78
CA GLY A 220 -7.60 1.75 28.63
C GLY A 220 -8.83 2.52 28.17
N LEU A 221 -8.70 3.20 27.02
CA LEU A 221 -9.79 3.94 26.40
C LEU A 221 -9.91 3.60 24.92
N LEU A 222 -11.14 3.37 24.48
CA LEU A 222 -11.51 3.24 23.07
C LEU A 222 -12.31 4.46 22.61
N GLU A 223 -12.04 4.93 21.40
CA GLU A 223 -12.95 5.79 20.63
C GLU A 223 -13.33 5.03 19.37
N LEU A 224 -14.61 4.79 19.16
CA LEU A 224 -15.16 4.13 17.97
C LEU A 224 -16.25 4.99 17.35
N GLN A 225 -16.42 4.90 16.05
CA GLN A 225 -17.43 5.65 15.31
C GLN A 225 -18.23 4.70 14.43
N THR A 226 -19.55 4.69 14.56
CA THR A 226 -20.41 3.87 13.69
C THR A 226 -20.48 4.48 12.29
N ASN A 227 -20.86 3.68 11.29
CA ASN A 227 -21.01 4.17 9.90
C ASN A 227 -22.11 5.22 9.75
N ARG A 228 -22.97 5.40 10.76
CA ARG A 228 -23.98 6.47 10.82
C ARG A 228 -23.45 7.76 11.48
N GLY A 229 -22.26 7.69 12.07
CA GLY A 229 -21.52 8.82 12.62
C GLY A 229 -21.52 8.94 14.13
N ALA A 230 -22.29 8.11 14.86
CA ALA A 230 -22.32 8.11 16.32
C ALA A 230 -20.92 7.83 16.88
N LEU A 231 -20.40 8.76 17.66
CA LEU A 231 -19.06 8.68 18.26
C LEU A 231 -19.20 8.18 19.69
N ILE A 232 -18.59 7.04 19.98
CA ILE A 232 -18.68 6.37 21.28
C ILE A 232 -17.27 6.33 21.90
N VAL A 233 -17.14 6.88 23.10
CA VAL A 233 -15.90 6.89 23.87
C VAL A 233 -16.12 6.03 25.11
N VAL A 234 -15.29 5.00 25.30
CA VAL A 234 -15.43 4.00 26.38
C VAL A 234 -14.15 3.93 27.20
N ASP A 235 -14.25 4.11 28.51
CA ASP A 235 -13.16 3.91 29.48
C ASP A 235 -13.34 2.56 30.19
N GLY A 236 -12.26 1.79 30.29
CA GLY A 236 -12.24 0.43 30.83
C GLY A 236 -12.21 0.38 32.37
N PRO A 237 -12.53 -0.77 33.00
CA PRO A 237 -12.88 -2.06 32.38
C PRO A 237 -14.27 -2.03 31.72
N ALA A 238 -14.37 -2.54 30.50
CA ALA A 238 -15.59 -2.46 29.71
C ALA A 238 -15.83 -3.69 28.82
N ARG A 239 -17.11 -3.93 28.53
CA ARG A 239 -17.60 -4.96 27.61
C ARG A 239 -18.78 -4.41 26.82
N LEU A 240 -18.56 -4.27 25.52
CA LEU A 240 -19.48 -3.69 24.55
C LEU A 240 -19.72 -4.67 23.40
N GLU A 241 -20.96 -4.94 23.06
CA GLU A 241 -21.35 -5.66 21.84
C GLU A 241 -21.83 -4.62 20.80
N LEU A 242 -21.18 -4.62 19.64
CA LEU A 242 -21.63 -3.87 18.47
C LEU A 242 -22.69 -4.71 17.74
N ILE A 243 -23.92 -4.20 17.66
CA ILE A 243 -25.06 -4.92 17.05
C ILE A 243 -25.27 -4.44 15.62
N SER A 244 -25.34 -3.11 15.43
CA SER A 244 -25.50 -2.49 14.12
C SER A 244 -24.89 -1.08 14.11
N ALA A 245 -24.91 -0.40 12.96
CA ALA A 245 -24.47 0.99 12.88
C ALA A 245 -25.35 1.98 13.70
N MET A 246 -26.50 1.52 14.23
CA MET A 246 -27.45 2.28 15.05
C MET A 246 -27.60 1.76 16.48
N GLU A 247 -27.00 0.60 16.81
CA GLU A 247 -27.29 -0.11 18.06
C GLU A 247 -26.02 -0.74 18.66
N VAL A 248 -25.83 -0.54 19.97
CA VAL A 248 -24.78 -1.21 20.76
C VAL A 248 -25.36 -1.69 22.08
N ARG A 249 -24.79 -2.75 22.65
CA ARG A 249 -25.12 -3.23 23.99
C ARG A 249 -23.92 -3.08 24.91
N CYS A 250 -24.09 -2.34 26.00
CA CYS A 250 -23.09 -2.19 27.04
C CYS A 250 -23.47 -3.05 28.25
N GLU A 251 -22.67 -4.07 28.54
CA GLU A 251 -22.78 -4.85 29.78
C GLU A 251 -22.00 -4.22 30.93
N GLN A 252 -20.89 -3.54 30.61
CA GLN A 252 -19.99 -2.92 31.58
C GLN A 252 -19.17 -1.81 30.91
N GLY A 253 -18.90 -0.73 31.63
CA GLY A 253 -17.97 0.33 31.23
C GLY A 253 -18.49 1.72 31.57
N ARG A 254 -17.65 2.73 31.33
CA ARG A 254 -18.08 4.13 31.37
C ARG A 254 -18.04 4.71 29.96
N LEU A 255 -19.17 5.22 29.50
CA LEU A 255 -19.40 5.58 28.11
C LEU A 255 -19.83 7.05 28.00
N ARG A 256 -19.41 7.68 26.91
CA ARG A 256 -20.04 8.86 26.34
C ARG A 256 -20.40 8.54 24.89
N VAL A 257 -21.60 8.95 24.49
CA VAL A 257 -22.09 8.85 23.12
C VAL A 257 -22.42 10.26 22.65
N ASP A 258 -21.81 10.68 21.54
CA ASP A 258 -22.10 11.92 20.83
C ASP A 258 -22.78 11.56 19.51
N VAL A 259 -24.08 11.85 19.39
CA VAL A 259 -24.90 11.41 18.25
C VAL A 259 -25.17 12.57 17.28
N PRO A 260 -24.58 12.57 16.07
CA PRO A 260 -24.88 13.58 15.05
C PRO A 260 -26.24 13.30 14.39
N PRO A 261 -26.87 14.29 13.71
CA PRO A 261 -28.18 14.13 13.07
C PRO A 261 -28.39 12.88 12.18
N PRO A 262 -27.40 12.39 11.40
CA PRO A 262 -27.55 11.17 10.59
C PRO A 262 -27.66 9.86 11.40
N ALA A 263 -27.38 9.90 12.70
CA ALA A 263 -27.48 8.78 13.63
C ALA A 263 -28.58 8.97 14.69
N HIS A 264 -29.48 9.96 14.53
CA HIS A 264 -30.61 10.17 15.44
C HIS A 264 -31.41 8.88 15.65
N GLY A 265 -31.72 8.54 16.91
CA GLY A 265 -32.34 7.25 17.26
C GLY A 265 -31.32 6.15 17.61
N PHE A 266 -30.03 6.49 17.68
CA PHE A 266 -28.99 5.60 18.17
C PHE A 266 -29.35 5.01 19.54
N THR A 267 -29.28 3.69 19.68
CA THR A 267 -29.74 3.00 20.89
C THR A 267 -28.59 2.29 21.61
N VAL A 268 -28.45 2.58 22.91
CA VAL A 268 -27.56 1.87 23.83
C VAL A 268 -28.42 0.94 24.69
N HIS A 269 -28.31 -0.37 24.45
CA HIS A 269 -28.90 -1.38 25.31
C HIS A 269 -28.04 -1.60 26.54
N THR A 270 -28.66 -1.66 27.71
CA THR A 270 -28.01 -2.09 28.97
C THR A 270 -28.84 -3.21 29.61
N PRO A 271 -28.34 -3.92 30.64
CA PRO A 271 -29.09 -5.00 31.28
C PRO A 271 -30.42 -4.59 31.93
N VAL A 272 -30.65 -3.31 32.20
CA VAL A 272 -31.85 -2.80 32.94
C VAL A 272 -32.65 -1.73 32.19
N VAL A 273 -32.05 -1.06 31.20
CA VAL A 273 -32.69 0.02 30.45
C VAL A 273 -32.07 0.16 29.05
N ASN A 274 -32.89 0.47 28.05
CA ASN A 274 -32.43 0.90 26.74
C ASN A 274 -32.46 2.42 26.68
N VAL A 275 -31.36 3.05 26.28
CA VAL A 275 -31.25 4.51 26.11
C VAL A 275 -31.32 4.82 24.61
N VAL A 276 -32.38 5.49 24.18
CA VAL A 276 -32.62 5.89 22.79
C VAL A 276 -32.32 7.37 22.64
N ASP A 277 -31.39 7.69 21.73
CA ASP A 277 -31.04 9.05 21.36
C ASP A 277 -32.20 9.78 20.65
N ARG A 278 -32.40 11.06 20.97
CA ARG A 278 -33.29 11.98 20.23
C ARG A 278 -32.54 13.20 19.67
N GLY A 279 -31.26 13.04 19.31
CA GLY A 279 -30.37 14.02 18.69
C GLY A 279 -29.48 14.72 19.72
N THR A 280 -28.57 14.00 20.37
CA THR A 280 -28.09 14.37 21.72
C THR A 280 -26.71 13.82 22.07
N SER A 281 -26.08 14.44 23.08
CA SER A 281 -24.90 13.91 23.77
C SER A 281 -25.31 13.36 25.14
N PHE A 282 -24.95 12.10 25.43
CA PHE A 282 -25.28 11.44 26.69
C PHE A 282 -24.16 10.53 27.18
N ALA A 283 -24.21 10.18 28.46
CA ALA A 283 -23.21 9.35 29.12
C ALA A 283 -23.87 8.26 29.98
N LEU A 284 -23.18 7.12 30.11
CA LEU A 284 -23.60 5.99 30.92
C LEU A 284 -22.46 5.51 31.82
N ASN A 285 -22.78 5.08 33.03
CA ASN A 285 -21.88 4.35 33.92
C ASN A 285 -22.54 3.02 34.27
N ILE A 286 -22.06 1.93 33.67
CA ILE A 286 -22.62 0.58 33.84
C ILE A 286 -21.56 -0.27 34.54
N GLN A 287 -21.87 -0.70 35.77
CA GLN A 287 -20.97 -1.54 36.57
C GLN A 287 -21.71 -2.80 37.03
N ARG A 288 -21.00 -3.94 37.10
CA ARG A 288 -21.60 -5.20 37.54
C ARG A 288 -22.16 -5.05 38.96
N ASN A 289 -23.40 -5.51 39.16
CA ASN A 289 -24.12 -5.48 40.44
C ASN A 289 -24.31 -4.08 41.05
N GLN A 290 -24.27 -3.03 40.23
CA GLN A 290 -24.63 -1.67 40.63
C GLN A 290 -25.73 -1.14 39.68
N PRO A 291 -26.48 -0.11 40.09
CA PRO A 291 -27.44 0.55 39.22
C PRO A 291 -26.79 1.11 37.95
N ALA A 292 -27.54 1.13 36.85
CA ALA A 292 -27.12 1.82 35.63
C ALA A 292 -27.37 3.32 35.79
N GLU A 293 -26.32 4.14 35.71
CA GLU A 293 -26.46 5.59 35.72
C GLU A 293 -26.51 6.12 34.27
N VAL A 294 -27.46 7.01 33.98
CA VAL A 294 -27.61 7.69 32.68
C VAL A 294 -27.64 9.20 32.88
N HIS A 295 -26.87 9.93 32.08
CA HIS A 295 -26.68 11.38 32.19
C HIS A 295 -26.86 12.04 30.82
N VAL A 296 -27.73 13.05 30.73
CA VAL A 296 -27.92 13.83 29.50
C VAL A 296 -27.03 15.06 29.54
N LEU A 297 -26.17 15.22 28.54
CA LEU A 297 -25.15 16.27 28.52
C LEU A 297 -25.57 17.46 27.64
N GLU A 298 -26.27 17.20 26.53
CA GLU A 298 -26.81 18.22 25.62
C GLU A 298 -28.03 17.63 24.89
N GLY A 299 -29.20 18.26 24.99
CA GLY A 299 -30.44 17.78 24.35
C GLY A 299 -31.32 16.85 25.22
N HIS A 300 -31.83 15.75 24.64
CA HIS A 300 -32.81 14.86 25.25
C HIS A 300 -32.60 13.37 24.86
N VAL A 301 -32.87 12.45 25.79
CA VAL A 301 -32.92 10.99 25.52
C VAL A 301 -34.21 10.37 26.03
N GLU A 302 -34.57 9.22 25.47
CA GLU A 302 -35.66 8.36 25.94
C GLU A 302 -35.11 7.11 26.61
N LEU A 303 -35.62 6.78 27.79
CA LEU A 303 -35.36 5.53 28.49
C LEU A 303 -36.52 4.58 28.30
N ILE A 304 -36.26 3.40 27.76
CA ILE A 304 -37.25 2.32 27.60
C ILE A 304 -36.83 1.17 28.51
N THR A 305 -37.70 0.76 29.43
CA THR A 305 -37.41 -0.34 30.37
C THR A 305 -37.48 -1.69 29.64
N THR A 306 -36.62 -2.63 30.02
CA THR A 306 -36.49 -3.92 29.31
C THR A 306 -37.72 -4.81 29.44
N ASP A 307 -38.38 -4.77 30.61
CA ASP A 307 -39.42 -5.72 31.00
C ASP A 307 -40.82 -5.22 30.60
N THR A 308 -40.99 -3.90 30.44
CA THR A 308 -42.25 -3.26 30.01
C THR A 308 -41.96 -2.16 28.98
N PRO A 309 -41.85 -2.50 27.68
CA PRO A 309 -41.51 -1.56 26.60
C PRO A 309 -42.48 -0.37 26.37
N MET A 310 -43.56 -0.28 27.17
CA MET A 310 -44.53 0.82 27.12
C MET A 310 -44.25 1.95 28.10
N GLU A 311 -43.36 1.76 29.09
CA GLU A 311 -43.00 2.81 30.04
C GLU A 311 -41.72 3.53 29.58
N THR A 312 -41.92 4.70 28.96
CA THR A 312 -40.85 5.57 28.46
C THR A 312 -40.63 6.74 29.42
N HIS A 313 -39.39 6.94 29.88
CA HIS A 313 -39.01 8.14 30.63
C HIS A 313 -38.13 9.05 29.78
N ASN A 314 -38.59 10.28 29.56
CA ASN A 314 -37.84 11.29 28.83
C ASN A 314 -36.91 12.02 29.80
N LEU A 315 -35.64 12.18 29.42
CA LEU A 315 -34.67 13.00 30.14
C LEU A 315 -34.20 14.16 29.28
N ALA A 316 -34.10 15.33 29.88
CA ALA A 316 -33.61 16.57 29.27
C ALA A 316 -32.19 16.91 29.75
N GLU A 317 -31.57 17.88 29.08
CA GLU A 317 -30.21 18.36 29.36
C GLU A 317 -29.92 18.61 30.84
N GLY A 318 -28.75 18.14 31.30
CA GLY A 318 -28.32 18.24 32.69
C GLY A 318 -29.00 17.26 33.65
N GLN A 319 -30.07 16.56 33.24
CA GLN A 319 -30.71 15.55 34.07
C GLN A 319 -29.89 14.27 34.15
N SER A 320 -30.07 13.52 35.24
CA SER A 320 -29.35 12.29 35.53
C SER A 320 -30.22 11.34 36.33
N VAL A 321 -30.16 10.04 36.03
CA VAL A 321 -30.90 9.01 36.75
C VAL A 321 -30.05 7.77 37.02
N SER A 322 -30.43 7.05 38.07
CA SER A 322 -29.99 5.70 38.44
C SER A 322 -31.14 4.73 38.18
N VAL A 323 -30.86 3.60 37.54
CA VAL A 323 -31.81 2.51 37.31
C VAL A 323 -31.29 1.24 37.98
N ASP A 324 -31.87 0.90 39.13
CA ASP A 324 -31.45 -0.25 39.95
C ASP A 324 -31.96 -1.58 39.37
N GLN A 325 -33.18 -1.55 38.83
CA GLN A 325 -33.94 -2.67 38.25
C GLN A 325 -34.86 -2.10 37.15
N PRO A 326 -35.30 -2.90 36.17
CA PRO A 326 -36.28 -2.47 35.18
C PRO A 326 -37.51 -1.82 35.84
N GLY A 327 -37.95 -0.67 35.33
CA GLY A 327 -39.05 0.13 35.90
C GLY A 327 -38.68 1.03 37.09
N THR A 328 -37.55 0.81 37.78
CA THR A 328 -37.18 1.61 38.97
C THR A 328 -36.17 2.69 38.63
N VAL A 329 -36.66 3.84 38.15
CA VAL A 329 -35.85 5.03 37.82
C VAL A 329 -35.80 6.01 39.00
N ARG A 330 -34.61 6.44 39.41
CA ARG A 330 -34.41 7.47 40.45
C ARG A 330 -33.55 8.62 39.93
N THR A 331 -34.01 9.86 40.08
CA THR A 331 -33.18 11.04 39.79
C THR A 331 -31.97 11.11 40.73
N ILE A 332 -30.79 11.33 40.16
CA ILE A 332 -29.53 11.54 40.90
C ILE A 332 -28.98 12.93 40.55
N GLY A 333 -28.09 13.45 41.40
CA GLY A 333 -27.40 14.70 41.10
C GLY A 333 -26.50 14.56 39.87
N THR A 334 -26.43 15.61 39.03
CA THR A 334 -25.56 15.63 37.86
C THR A 334 -24.09 15.53 38.32
N PRO A 335 -23.36 14.47 37.95
CA PRO A 335 -21.96 14.31 38.33
C PRO A 335 -21.07 15.33 37.62
N GLU A 336 -19.83 15.54 38.13
CA GLU A 336 -18.85 16.32 37.37
C GLU A 336 -18.60 15.69 35.99
N MET A 337 -18.81 16.45 34.91
CA MET A 337 -18.58 16.00 33.53
C MET A 337 -17.19 15.38 33.29
N LYS A 338 -16.20 15.74 34.11
CA LYS A 338 -14.84 15.16 34.08
C LYS A 338 -14.79 13.65 34.37
N LEU A 339 -15.84 13.09 34.97
CA LEU A 339 -15.91 11.66 35.28
C LEU A 339 -16.09 10.80 34.03
N PHE A 340 -16.67 11.35 32.95
CA PHE A 340 -16.93 10.61 31.71
C PHE A 340 -15.84 10.84 30.67
N PRO A 341 -15.44 9.81 29.91
CA PRO A 341 -14.49 9.97 28.83
C PRO A 341 -15.11 10.83 27.73
N SER A 342 -14.37 11.84 27.25
CA SER A 342 -14.77 12.66 26.10
C SER A 342 -13.71 12.60 25.01
N ALA A 343 -14.07 12.99 23.78
CA ALA A 343 -13.09 13.11 22.69
C ALA A 343 -11.90 14.02 23.07
N ALA A 344 -12.12 15.04 23.92
CA ALA A 344 -11.06 15.89 24.47
C ALA A 344 -10.17 15.15 25.48
N VAL A 345 -10.76 14.34 26.38
CA VAL A 345 -10.00 13.48 27.31
C VAL A 345 -9.19 12.42 26.55
N ALA A 346 -9.78 11.77 25.55
CA ALA A 346 -9.10 10.82 24.67
C ALA A 346 -7.90 11.47 23.96
N THR A 347 -8.10 12.66 23.38
CA THR A 347 -7.04 13.43 22.71
C THR A 347 -5.94 13.87 23.69
N ALA A 348 -6.30 14.25 24.92
CA ALA A 348 -5.34 14.60 25.96
C ALA A 348 -4.54 13.38 26.47
N ARG A 349 -5.16 12.18 26.55
CA ARG A 349 -4.44 10.94 26.86
C ARG A 349 -3.47 10.56 25.72
N ILE A 350 -3.90 10.62 24.45
CA ILE A 350 -3.02 10.42 23.28
C ILE A 350 -1.82 11.36 23.36
N LYS A 351 -2.03 12.65 23.60
CA LYS A 351 -0.94 13.62 23.64
C LYS A 351 0.11 13.26 24.72
N ARG A 352 -0.33 12.96 25.94
CA ARG A 352 0.58 12.53 27.02
C ARG A 352 1.31 11.23 26.70
N GLN A 353 0.63 10.27 26.06
CA GLN A 353 1.25 9.01 25.67
C GLN A 353 2.29 9.22 24.56
N ALA A 354 1.99 10.04 23.55
CA ALA A 354 2.96 10.43 22.53
C ALA A 354 4.15 11.21 23.11
N GLU A 355 3.91 12.12 24.06
CA GLU A 355 4.97 12.81 24.82
C GLU A 355 5.84 11.80 25.61
N LYS A 356 5.24 10.80 26.27
CA LYS A 356 5.95 9.73 26.99
C LYS A 356 6.81 8.88 26.04
N SER A 357 6.23 8.42 24.94
CA SER A 357 6.89 7.65 23.86
C SER A 357 8.06 8.41 23.25
N PHE A 358 7.88 9.69 22.89
CA PHE A 358 8.96 10.53 22.36
C PHE A 358 10.10 10.74 23.36
N ASN A 359 9.80 11.01 24.64
CA ASN A 359 10.82 11.13 25.69
C ASN A 359 11.58 9.82 25.94
N ALA A 360 10.92 8.67 25.81
CA ALA A 360 11.56 7.36 25.94
C ALA A 360 12.43 7.03 24.71
N TRP A 361 11.95 7.36 23.50
CA TRP A 361 12.71 7.32 22.26
C TRP A 361 13.97 8.19 22.32
N GLN A 362 13.90 9.44 22.80
CA GLN A 362 15.08 10.29 22.95
C GLN A 362 16.16 9.66 23.86
N LYS A 363 15.76 8.99 24.94
CA LYS A 363 16.69 8.27 25.84
C LYS A 363 17.31 7.05 25.18
N GLN A 364 16.51 6.27 24.43
CA GLN A 364 17.01 5.11 23.69
C GLN A 364 17.96 5.55 22.56
N SER A 365 17.59 6.58 21.80
CA SER A 365 18.43 7.22 20.79
C SER A 365 19.80 7.58 21.37
N ALA A 366 19.86 8.31 22.49
CA ALA A 366 21.12 8.64 23.14
C ALA A 366 21.95 7.41 23.58
N ALA A 367 21.31 6.31 23.98
CA ALA A 367 22.00 5.06 24.30
C ALA A 367 22.56 4.34 23.07
N LEU A 368 21.82 4.34 21.95
CA LEU A 368 22.26 3.76 20.67
C LEU A 368 23.49 4.47 20.10
N GLN A 369 23.60 5.79 20.32
CA GLN A 369 24.80 6.55 19.93
C GLN A 369 26.07 6.02 20.61
N MET A 370 25.95 5.47 21.83
CA MET A 370 27.08 4.91 22.59
C MET A 370 27.33 3.42 22.29
N ASP A 371 26.36 2.65 21.80
CA ASP A 371 26.51 1.21 21.49
C ASP A 371 27.59 0.99 20.41
N GLU A 372 28.71 0.35 20.76
CA GLU A 372 29.84 0.07 19.86
C GLU A 372 29.48 -0.85 18.68
N GLN A 373 28.40 -1.63 18.80
CA GLN A 373 27.93 -2.57 17.79
C GLN A 373 26.82 -1.95 16.91
N CYS A 374 26.39 -0.72 17.18
CA CYS A 374 25.57 0.08 16.28
C CYS A 374 26.45 0.72 15.20
N LEU A 375 26.21 0.37 13.93
CA LEU A 375 26.94 0.88 12.76
C LEU A 375 26.33 2.17 12.21
N VAL A 376 25.00 2.20 12.14
CA VAL A 376 24.23 3.33 11.62
C VAL A 376 23.04 3.56 12.52
N HIS A 377 22.86 4.82 12.95
CA HIS A 377 21.60 5.29 13.52
C HIS A 377 21.19 6.58 12.82
N PHE A 378 20.19 6.48 11.95
CA PHE A 378 19.50 7.64 11.40
C PHE A 378 18.25 7.90 12.23
N ASP A 379 18.26 9.01 12.96
CA ASP A 379 17.17 9.42 13.86
C ASP A 379 16.11 10.30 13.18
N PHE A 380 16.30 10.61 11.89
CA PHE A 380 15.48 11.49 11.08
C PHE A 380 15.08 12.76 11.84
N GLN A 381 16.07 13.43 12.45
CA GLN A 381 15.96 14.81 12.89
C GLN A 381 16.83 15.66 11.97
N GLN A 382 16.27 16.75 11.44
CA GLN A 382 16.96 17.63 10.51
C GLN A 382 18.02 18.46 11.25
N ASP A 383 19.27 18.46 10.76
CA ASP A 383 20.30 19.36 11.27
C ASP A 383 20.03 20.79 10.72
N PRO A 384 20.08 21.86 11.53
CA PRO A 384 19.70 23.22 11.09
C PRO A 384 20.49 23.77 9.90
N ASP A 385 21.68 23.24 9.65
CA ASP A 385 22.60 23.70 8.60
C ASP A 385 22.39 22.99 7.25
N THR A 386 21.55 21.96 7.17
CA THR A 386 21.39 21.13 5.96
C THR A 386 20.07 20.36 5.91
N ASP A 387 19.39 20.41 4.76
CA ASP A 387 18.18 19.64 4.44
C ASP A 387 18.46 18.36 3.62
N THR A 388 19.65 18.26 3.01
CA THR A 388 20.05 17.18 2.08
C THR A 388 20.96 16.13 2.71
N VAL A 389 21.24 16.20 4.02
CA VAL A 389 22.09 15.24 4.74
C VAL A 389 21.32 14.64 5.91
N LEU A 390 21.22 13.32 5.93
CA LEU A 390 20.67 12.53 7.04
C LEU A 390 21.84 12.02 7.89
N ARG A 391 22.08 12.67 9.02
CA ARG A 391 23.28 12.42 9.81
C ARG A 391 23.25 11.08 10.54
N ASN A 392 24.33 10.31 10.46
CA ASN A 392 24.52 9.14 11.31
C ASN A 392 24.83 9.63 12.74
N ARG A 393 23.95 9.33 13.68
CA ARG A 393 24.06 9.79 15.07
C ARG A 393 25.07 8.99 15.90
N LYS A 394 25.58 7.86 15.39
CA LYS A 394 26.57 7.02 16.09
C LYS A 394 27.79 7.84 16.53
N GLU A 395 28.15 7.77 17.81
CA GLU A 395 29.28 8.53 18.36
C GLU A 395 30.59 8.15 17.65
N PHE A 396 31.38 9.16 17.28
CA PHE A 396 32.61 9.03 16.47
C PHE A 396 32.44 8.42 15.07
N ALA A 397 31.21 8.29 14.55
CA ALA A 397 31.02 8.01 13.13
C ALA A 397 31.75 9.05 12.28
N SER A 398 32.54 8.59 11.30
CA SER A 398 33.09 9.48 10.28
C SER A 398 31.93 10.06 9.47
N ARG A 399 31.96 11.37 9.16
CA ARG A 399 30.91 12.03 8.33
C ARG A 399 30.67 11.34 6.97
N ASN A 400 31.63 10.54 6.50
CA ASN A 400 31.49 9.70 5.31
C ASN A 400 30.41 8.59 5.45
N LEU A 401 29.89 8.34 6.65
CA LEU A 401 28.77 7.43 6.93
C LEU A 401 27.42 8.17 7.04
N ASP A 402 27.38 9.48 6.85
CA ASP A 402 26.13 10.24 6.77
C ASP A 402 25.39 9.91 5.47
N GLY A 403 24.06 9.87 5.52
CA GLY A 403 23.21 9.67 4.36
C GLY A 403 23.04 10.94 3.53
N THR A 404 23.07 10.80 2.21
CA THR A 404 22.66 11.84 1.27
C THR A 404 21.18 11.67 0.93
N ILE A 405 20.38 12.66 1.25
CA ILE A 405 18.94 12.70 0.95
C ILE A 405 18.76 13.18 -0.49
N ILE A 406 17.99 12.45 -1.29
CA ILE A 406 17.71 12.76 -2.69
C ILE A 406 16.18 12.79 -2.86
N GLY A 407 15.61 13.94 -3.24
CA GLY A 407 14.19 14.09 -3.59
C GLY A 407 13.19 14.10 -2.42
N CYS A 408 13.48 13.39 -1.32
CA CYS A 408 12.59 13.29 -0.16
C CYS A 408 12.25 14.65 0.47
N ASN A 409 11.04 14.78 0.98
CA ASN A 409 10.63 15.95 1.77
C ASN A 409 10.66 15.63 3.28
N TRP A 410 11.04 16.61 4.09
CA TRP A 410 10.90 16.53 5.55
C TRP A 410 9.45 16.74 6.00
N THR A 411 8.98 15.92 6.94
CA THR A 411 7.61 15.96 7.47
C THR A 411 7.56 15.53 8.94
N GLU A 412 6.36 15.47 9.53
CA GLU A 412 6.12 14.97 10.89
C GLU A 412 6.11 13.43 10.94
N GLY A 413 6.76 12.85 11.95
CA GLY A 413 6.97 11.41 12.14
C GLY A 413 5.91 10.75 13.04
N ARG A 414 6.33 9.77 13.87
CA ARG A 414 5.44 9.06 14.81
C ARG A 414 4.75 9.98 15.83
N TRP A 415 5.39 11.07 16.24
CA TRP A 415 4.93 11.97 17.31
C TRP A 415 5.22 13.43 17.00
N ILE A 416 4.51 14.34 17.68
CA ILE A 416 4.74 15.79 17.55
C ILE A 416 6.17 16.12 17.98
N GLY A 417 6.94 16.75 17.10
CA GLY A 417 8.36 17.06 17.30
C GLY A 417 9.34 15.95 16.91
N LYS A 418 8.85 14.78 16.47
CA LYS A 418 9.63 13.80 15.72
C LYS A 418 9.49 14.12 14.24
N GLN A 419 10.60 14.29 13.52
CA GLN A 419 10.56 14.44 12.05
C GLN A 419 10.67 13.09 11.33
N ALA A 420 10.34 13.06 10.04
CA ALA A 420 10.43 11.93 9.13
C ALA A 420 10.80 12.40 7.72
N LEU A 421 11.23 11.48 6.86
CA LEU A 421 11.32 11.70 5.42
C LEU A 421 10.13 11.04 4.70
N ASP A 422 9.60 11.77 3.72
CA ASP A 422 8.47 11.40 2.87
C ASP A 422 8.97 10.93 1.50
N PHE A 423 8.53 9.74 1.09
CA PHE A 423 8.95 9.05 -0.12
C PHE A 423 7.72 8.86 -1.03
N LYS A 424 7.63 9.69 -2.08
CA LYS A 424 6.46 9.75 -2.99
C LYS A 424 6.83 9.79 -4.47
N ASN A 425 8.01 10.31 -4.80
CA ASN A 425 8.49 10.43 -6.17
C ASN A 425 9.54 9.36 -6.46
N LEU A 426 9.67 8.94 -7.72
CA LEU A 426 10.59 7.88 -8.17
C LEU A 426 12.07 8.10 -7.80
N THR A 427 12.44 9.34 -7.51
CA THR A 427 13.79 9.76 -7.10
C THR A 427 14.07 9.63 -5.62
N ASP A 428 13.04 9.47 -4.79
CA ASP A 428 13.11 9.70 -3.35
C ASP A 428 13.88 8.57 -2.64
N ARG A 429 15.08 8.85 -2.17
CA ARG A 429 15.95 7.88 -1.50
C ARG A 429 16.98 8.55 -0.59
N VAL A 430 17.47 7.80 0.40
CA VAL A 430 18.68 8.16 1.13
C VAL A 430 19.79 7.20 0.70
N ARG A 431 20.90 7.75 0.18
CA ARG A 431 22.09 6.98 -0.19
C ARG A 431 23.15 7.10 0.88
N PHE A 432 23.72 5.99 1.33
CA PHE A 432 24.80 5.94 2.31
C PHE A 432 25.71 4.75 2.03
N GLU A 433 26.88 4.70 2.66
CA GLU A 433 27.81 3.59 2.51
C GLU A 433 28.19 3.03 3.88
N VAL A 434 28.19 1.70 4.02
CA VAL A 434 28.73 1.00 5.19
C VAL A 434 29.72 -0.03 4.68
N GLN A 435 30.96 0.04 5.14
CA GLN A 435 32.02 -0.88 4.69
C GLN A 435 31.99 -2.19 5.51
N GLY A 436 31.91 -3.34 4.85
CA GLY A 436 32.24 -4.62 5.47
C GLY A 436 31.48 -5.85 4.96
N GLN A 437 31.73 -6.97 5.62
CA GLN A 437 31.01 -8.22 5.46
C GLN A 437 30.69 -8.74 6.86
N PHE A 438 29.43 -9.09 7.09
CA PHE A 438 28.91 -9.38 8.42
C PHE A 438 28.23 -10.75 8.42
N GLU A 439 28.74 -11.68 9.21
CA GLU A 439 28.06 -12.96 9.48
C GLU A 439 26.81 -12.76 10.35
N GLN A 440 26.77 -11.66 11.12
CA GLN A 440 25.64 -11.26 11.93
C GLN A 440 25.28 -9.81 11.65
N VAL A 441 24.02 -9.53 11.35
CA VAL A 441 23.51 -8.15 11.16
C VAL A 441 22.07 -8.07 11.61
N THR A 442 21.71 -6.96 12.27
CA THR A 442 20.32 -6.62 12.58
C THR A 442 19.99 -5.29 11.95
N LEU A 443 18.90 -5.22 11.19
CA LEU A 443 18.33 -3.96 10.70
C LEU A 443 17.00 -3.69 11.39
N VAL A 444 16.76 -2.42 11.71
CA VAL A 444 15.50 -1.94 12.30
C VAL A 444 15.06 -0.69 11.53
N ALA A 445 13.79 -0.58 11.21
CA ALA A 445 13.21 0.59 10.57
C ALA A 445 11.82 0.90 11.15
N SER A 446 11.58 2.16 11.53
CA SER A 446 10.24 2.65 11.83
C SER A 446 9.68 3.33 10.59
N VAL A 447 8.62 2.74 10.04
CA VAL A 447 8.07 3.09 8.72
C VAL A 447 6.56 3.29 8.79
N ARG A 448 6.00 4.15 7.94
CA ARG A 448 4.57 4.23 7.66
C ARG A 448 4.37 3.87 6.20
N LEU A 449 3.63 2.80 5.92
CA LEU A 449 3.32 2.40 4.55
C LEU A 449 2.06 3.13 4.10
N ASP A 450 2.12 3.91 3.02
CA ASP A 450 0.95 4.58 2.46
C ASP A 450 0.35 3.80 1.28
N ALA A 451 1.18 3.07 0.52
CA ALA A 451 0.74 2.12 -0.51
C ALA A 451 1.77 1.00 -0.78
N LEU A 452 1.31 -0.05 -1.47
CA LEU A 452 2.17 -1.05 -2.12
C LEU A 452 1.81 -1.06 -3.61
N GLU A 453 2.62 -0.38 -4.42
CA GLU A 453 2.31 -0.08 -5.83
C GLU A 453 2.95 -1.06 -6.82
N HIS A 454 4.01 -1.75 -6.39
CA HIS A 454 4.83 -2.61 -7.23
C HIS A 454 4.83 -4.05 -6.73
N ALA A 455 5.20 -5.00 -7.59
CA ALA A 455 5.44 -6.40 -7.17
C ALA A 455 6.55 -6.49 -6.10
N PHE A 456 7.48 -5.53 -6.10
CA PHE A 456 8.54 -5.37 -5.12
C PHE A 456 8.64 -3.90 -4.69
N ASN A 457 8.36 -3.64 -3.41
CA ASN A 457 8.41 -2.32 -2.81
C ASN A 457 9.64 -2.29 -1.90
N SER A 458 10.56 -1.35 -2.11
CA SER A 458 11.83 -1.37 -1.40
C SER A 458 11.71 -0.82 0.02
N ILE A 459 12.61 -1.25 0.92
CA ILE A 459 12.91 -0.59 2.19
C ILE A 459 14.39 -0.23 2.17
N LEU A 460 15.27 -1.22 1.94
CA LEU A 460 16.72 -1.06 1.81
C LEU A 460 17.30 -1.96 0.71
N MET A 461 18.20 -1.44 -0.12
CA MET A 461 18.83 -2.16 -1.23
C MET A 461 20.34 -1.93 -1.30
N SER A 462 21.10 -2.96 -1.67
CA SER A 462 22.57 -2.95 -1.85
C SER A 462 23.01 -3.21 -3.31
N GLY A 463 22.19 -2.78 -4.29
CA GLY A 463 22.04 -3.39 -5.63
C GLY A 463 23.20 -3.31 -6.65
N ASP A 464 24.37 -3.87 -6.32
CA ASP A 464 25.54 -4.00 -7.21
C ASP A 464 25.75 -5.41 -7.81
N ALA A 465 24.81 -6.34 -7.61
CA ALA A 465 24.86 -7.72 -8.11
C ALA A 465 26.06 -8.54 -7.60
N VAL A 466 26.45 -8.33 -6.34
CA VAL A 466 27.63 -8.98 -5.70
C VAL A 466 27.24 -10.00 -4.63
N VAL A 467 28.14 -10.95 -4.35
CA VAL A 467 27.95 -11.93 -3.27
C VAL A 467 27.75 -11.22 -1.92
N GLY A 468 26.73 -11.65 -1.19
CA GLY A 468 26.30 -11.07 0.07
C GLY A 468 25.36 -9.86 -0.06
N GLU A 469 25.07 -9.36 -1.27
CA GLU A 469 24.08 -8.29 -1.48
C GLU A 469 22.76 -8.62 -0.78
N MET A 470 22.28 -7.66 0.01
CA MET A 470 21.00 -7.72 0.69
C MET A 470 19.94 -6.86 -0.02
N GLN A 471 18.70 -7.34 0.03
CA GLN A 471 17.53 -6.67 -0.51
C GLN A 471 16.36 -6.77 0.49
N TRP A 472 16.11 -5.75 1.30
CA TRP A 472 15.00 -5.73 2.25
C TRP A 472 13.80 -4.98 1.65
N GLN A 473 12.68 -5.69 1.50
CA GLN A 473 11.56 -5.29 0.65
C GLN A 473 10.22 -5.83 1.16
N ILE A 474 9.12 -5.32 0.61
CA ILE A 474 7.78 -5.89 0.71
C ILE A 474 7.35 -6.35 -0.68
N SER A 475 7.11 -7.65 -0.84
CA SER A 475 6.66 -8.24 -2.11
C SER A 475 5.17 -8.54 -2.11
N LEU A 476 4.50 -8.19 -3.21
CA LEU A 476 3.14 -8.63 -3.53
C LEU A 476 3.18 -9.92 -4.36
N THR A 477 2.07 -10.67 -4.40
CA THR A 477 1.92 -11.85 -5.26
C THR A 477 0.57 -11.81 -5.99
N ASN A 478 0.49 -12.35 -7.20
CA ASN A 478 -0.72 -12.26 -8.03
C ASN A 478 -1.98 -12.90 -7.40
N ASN A 479 -1.81 -13.78 -6.42
CA ASN A 479 -2.89 -14.54 -5.78
C ASN A 479 -3.28 -14.01 -4.40
N ASP A 480 -2.57 -13.00 -3.87
CA ASP A 480 -2.75 -12.49 -2.51
C ASP A 480 -2.57 -10.96 -2.50
N PRO A 481 -3.63 -10.17 -2.20
CA PRO A 481 -3.53 -8.72 -2.16
C PRO A 481 -2.72 -8.19 -0.97
N ALA A 482 -2.33 -9.06 -0.02
CA ALA A 482 -1.54 -8.68 1.13
C ALA A 482 -0.03 -8.89 0.88
N GLY A 483 0.77 -7.91 1.28
CA GLY A 483 2.22 -7.93 1.16
C GLY A 483 2.90 -8.87 2.16
N ARG A 484 4.01 -9.45 1.72
CA ARG A 484 4.93 -10.27 2.52
C ARG A 484 6.25 -9.52 2.69
N MET A 485 6.81 -9.51 3.90
CA MET A 485 8.18 -9.04 4.08
C MET A 485 9.12 -10.02 3.39
N ARG A 486 10.03 -9.51 2.58
CA ARG A 486 11.01 -10.27 1.80
C ARG A 486 12.40 -9.74 2.08
N VAL A 487 13.28 -10.62 2.53
CA VAL A 487 14.72 -10.40 2.49
C VAL A 487 15.28 -11.28 1.37
N GLY A 488 15.81 -10.63 0.35
CA GLY A 488 16.61 -11.26 -0.69
C GLY A 488 18.09 -11.21 -0.31
N ARG A 489 18.82 -12.29 -0.52
CA ARG A 489 20.26 -12.39 -0.27
C ARG A 489 20.98 -13.03 -1.44
N ARG A 490 22.04 -12.44 -1.98
CA ARG A 490 22.71 -12.94 -3.20
C ARG A 490 23.88 -13.90 -2.89
N PRO A 491 23.80 -15.20 -3.24
CA PRO A 491 24.91 -16.15 -3.00
C PRO A 491 26.00 -16.14 -4.07
N HIS A 492 25.67 -15.75 -5.31
CA HIS A 492 26.57 -15.82 -6.47
C HIS A 492 26.55 -14.47 -7.20
N PRO A 493 27.68 -14.01 -7.79
CA PRO A 493 27.72 -12.71 -8.47
C PRO A 493 26.86 -12.71 -9.74
N GLY A 494 26.38 -11.52 -10.12
CA GLY A 494 25.51 -11.30 -11.28
C GLY A 494 24.02 -11.29 -10.95
N TRP A 495 23.22 -10.83 -11.93
CA TRP A 495 21.78 -10.57 -11.83
C TRP A 495 20.90 -11.84 -11.88
N GLY A 496 21.47 -12.98 -11.53
CA GLY A 496 20.75 -14.26 -11.47
C GLY A 496 20.05 -14.47 -10.13
N TYR A 497 20.08 -15.72 -9.67
CA TYR A 497 19.41 -16.19 -8.46
C TYR A 497 19.71 -15.36 -7.19
N VAL A 498 18.66 -15.16 -6.39
CA VAL A 498 18.67 -14.55 -5.06
C VAL A 498 17.98 -15.53 -4.12
N GLU A 499 18.57 -15.79 -2.96
CA GLU A 499 17.92 -16.52 -1.86
C GLU A 499 16.81 -15.66 -1.27
N ASP A 500 15.61 -16.23 -1.14
CA ASP A 500 14.44 -15.50 -0.66
C ASP A 500 13.96 -16.02 0.69
N TYR A 501 13.96 -15.12 1.67
CA TYR A 501 13.38 -15.33 2.98
C TYR A 501 12.11 -14.47 3.07
N ARG A 502 10.94 -15.10 3.14
CA ARG A 502 9.62 -14.44 3.03
C ARG A 502 8.77 -14.72 4.26
N SER A 503 8.00 -13.72 4.69
CA SER A 503 7.00 -13.89 5.75
C SER A 503 5.68 -14.46 5.22
N GLU A 504 4.76 -14.75 6.15
CA GLU A 504 3.34 -14.84 5.84
C GLU A 504 2.75 -13.48 5.40
N PRO A 505 1.56 -13.44 4.78
CA PRO A 505 1.02 -12.21 4.19
C PRO A 505 0.38 -11.39 5.29
N ILE A 506 1.07 -10.30 5.63
CA ILE A 506 0.81 -9.53 6.85
C ILE A 506 0.55 -8.05 6.60
N PHE A 507 0.98 -7.51 5.45
CA PHE A 507 0.79 -6.10 5.10
C PHE A 507 -0.47 -5.93 4.25
N ARG A 508 -1.59 -5.63 4.91
CA ARG A 508 -2.91 -5.41 4.29
C ARG A 508 -3.23 -3.92 4.22
N ARG A 509 -4.25 -3.57 3.42
CA ARG A 509 -4.67 -2.18 3.21
C ARG A 509 -5.11 -1.50 4.51
N GLU A 510 -5.63 -2.28 5.46
CA GLU A 510 -6.10 -1.81 6.77
C GLU A 510 -4.96 -1.33 7.67
N GLN A 511 -3.69 -1.57 7.32
CA GLN A 511 -2.51 -1.03 8.00
C GLN A 511 -1.90 0.19 7.30
N PHE A 512 -2.36 0.55 6.09
CA PHE A 512 -1.80 1.71 5.39
C PHE A 512 -2.12 3.01 6.16
N GLY A 513 -1.17 3.95 6.16
CA GLY A 513 -1.20 5.14 7.01
C GLY A 513 -0.92 4.89 8.50
N LYS A 514 -0.65 3.64 8.92
CA LYS A 514 -0.17 3.33 10.28
C LYS A 514 1.34 3.16 10.27
N TRP A 515 1.97 3.65 11.34
CA TRP A 515 3.37 3.35 11.59
C TRP A 515 3.52 1.85 11.94
N LEU A 516 4.70 1.31 11.66
CA LEU A 516 5.11 -0.07 11.92
C LEU A 516 6.59 -0.06 12.33
N HIS A 517 6.96 -0.91 13.28
CA HIS A 517 8.35 -1.14 13.66
C HIS A 517 8.84 -2.46 13.06
N LEU A 518 9.54 -2.38 11.92
CA LEU A 518 10.05 -3.53 11.21
C LEU A 518 11.48 -3.84 11.65
N ALA A 519 11.82 -5.12 11.85
CA ALA A 519 13.19 -5.53 12.04
C ALA A 519 13.50 -6.88 11.39
N ILE A 520 14.77 -7.09 11.07
CA ILE A 520 15.30 -8.37 10.59
C ILE A 520 16.60 -8.70 11.32
N VAL A 521 16.78 -9.97 11.67
CA VAL A 521 17.97 -10.48 12.35
C VAL A 521 18.56 -11.59 11.49
N TRP A 522 19.78 -11.39 11.01
CA TRP A 522 20.58 -12.38 10.30
C TRP A 522 21.69 -12.88 11.23
N ASP A 523 21.77 -14.19 11.44
CA ASP A 523 22.81 -14.84 12.22
C ASP A 523 23.33 -16.09 11.50
N ALA A 524 24.33 -15.92 10.64
CA ALA A 524 24.94 -17.03 9.90
C ALA A 524 25.74 -17.98 10.81
N GLN A 525 26.18 -17.52 11.99
CA GLN A 525 26.93 -18.34 12.94
C GLN A 525 26.03 -19.39 13.59
N GLN A 526 24.84 -18.97 14.04
CA GLN A 526 23.79 -19.89 14.51
C GLN A 526 23.02 -20.54 13.35
N GLY A 527 23.08 -19.96 12.15
CA GLY A 527 22.35 -20.43 10.97
C GLY A 527 20.88 -20.01 10.98
N VAL A 528 20.53 -18.91 11.65
CA VAL A 528 19.15 -18.46 11.90
C VAL A 528 18.91 -17.10 11.26
N PHE A 529 17.75 -16.95 10.62
CA PHE A 529 17.22 -15.69 10.13
C PHE A 529 15.81 -15.47 10.70
N ARG A 530 15.54 -14.27 11.22
CA ARG A 530 14.25 -13.89 11.80
C ARG A 530 13.76 -12.54 11.28
N GLN A 531 12.45 -12.39 11.24
CA GLN A 531 11.72 -11.21 10.79
C GLN A 531 10.73 -10.78 11.86
N PHE A 532 10.65 -9.48 12.14
CA PHE A 532 9.83 -8.93 13.20
C PHE A 532 8.96 -7.76 12.71
N VAL A 533 7.77 -7.65 13.30
CA VAL A 533 6.87 -6.50 13.20
C VAL A 533 6.39 -6.17 14.60
N ASP A 534 6.49 -4.91 15.00
CA ASP A 534 5.99 -4.40 16.29
C ASP A 534 6.48 -5.22 17.50
N GLY A 535 7.77 -5.56 17.46
CA GLY A 535 8.45 -6.38 18.48
C GLY A 535 8.22 -7.89 18.36
N GLN A 536 7.23 -8.36 17.58
CA GLN A 536 6.87 -9.78 17.49
C GLN A 536 7.58 -10.47 16.32
N CYS A 537 8.11 -11.67 16.55
CA CYS A 537 8.68 -12.50 15.47
C CYS A 537 7.55 -13.04 14.59
N ILE A 538 7.54 -12.65 13.31
CA ILE A 538 6.51 -13.04 12.33
C ILE A 538 6.94 -14.19 11.41
N ALA A 539 8.26 -14.45 11.30
CA ALA A 539 8.82 -15.51 10.48
C ALA A 539 10.26 -15.82 10.91
N GLU A 540 10.59 -17.10 10.92
CA GLU A 540 11.92 -17.64 11.18
C GLU A 540 12.30 -18.63 10.07
N GLY A 541 13.59 -18.69 9.73
CA GLY A 541 14.11 -19.63 8.74
C GLY A 541 15.60 -19.88 8.94
N SER A 542 16.11 -20.95 8.33
CA SER A 542 17.53 -21.28 8.37
C SER A 542 18.31 -20.51 7.30
N VAL A 543 19.38 -19.84 7.70
CA VAL A 543 20.36 -19.25 6.78
C VAL A 543 20.98 -20.37 5.94
N GLN A 544 20.87 -20.25 4.61
CA GLN A 544 21.43 -21.24 3.70
C GLN A 544 22.95 -21.26 3.79
N LYS A 545 23.51 -22.45 4.03
CA LYS A 545 24.95 -22.71 3.99
C LYS A 545 25.29 -23.29 2.63
N HIS A 546 26.09 -22.58 1.84
CA HIS A 546 26.61 -23.12 0.57
C HIS A 546 27.95 -23.84 0.83
N ASN A 547 28.51 -24.45 -0.21
CA ASN A 547 29.71 -25.29 -0.10
C ASN A 547 30.99 -24.55 0.36
N ASP A 548 30.95 -23.21 0.40
CA ASP A 548 31.99 -22.37 1.00
C ASP A 548 31.53 -21.91 2.40
N PRO A 549 32.23 -22.28 3.49
CA PRO A 549 31.88 -21.85 4.86
C PRO A 549 31.82 -20.34 5.06
N HIS A 550 32.52 -19.55 4.24
CA HIS A 550 32.52 -18.09 4.31
C HIS A 550 31.47 -17.45 3.40
N SER A 551 30.54 -18.22 2.82
CA SER A 551 29.58 -17.72 1.82
C SER A 551 28.20 -17.32 2.37
N SER A 552 28.02 -17.17 3.69
CA SER A 552 26.73 -16.79 4.32
C SER A 552 26.71 -15.39 4.94
N PHE A 553 27.72 -14.54 4.71
CA PHE A 553 27.70 -13.14 5.16
C PHE A 553 26.67 -12.29 4.40
N ILE A 554 26.24 -11.22 5.05
CA ILE A 554 25.66 -10.04 4.40
C ILE A 554 26.79 -9.06 4.06
N ARG A 555 26.78 -8.56 2.83
CA ARG A 555 27.59 -7.41 2.42
C ARG A 555 26.70 -6.19 2.48
N VAL A 556 27.08 -5.27 3.36
CA VAL A 556 26.67 -3.87 3.27
C VAL A 556 27.78 -3.15 2.50
N GLY A 557 27.40 -2.22 1.63
CA GLY A 557 28.30 -1.48 0.76
C GLY A 557 27.65 -0.13 0.46
N GLU A 558 27.52 0.24 -0.82
CA GLU A 558 26.54 1.25 -1.21
C GLU A 558 25.12 0.76 -0.85
N LEU A 559 24.37 1.59 -0.13
CA LEU A 559 23.02 1.32 0.31
C LEU A 559 22.06 2.43 -0.11
N GLU A 560 20.86 2.04 -0.55
CA GLU A 560 19.75 2.94 -0.83
C GLU A 560 18.56 2.58 0.07
N LEU A 561 18.13 3.52 0.91
CA LEU A 561 16.94 3.44 1.75
C LEU A 561 15.79 4.20 1.07
N GLY A 562 14.59 3.62 1.04
CA GLY A 562 13.46 4.16 0.27
C GLY A 562 13.44 3.60 -1.14
N ASN A 563 13.53 4.45 -2.19
CA ASN A 563 13.39 3.99 -3.57
C ASN A 563 14.71 3.52 -4.19
N TRP A 564 14.67 2.37 -4.84
CA TRP A 564 15.78 1.83 -5.61
C TRP A 564 15.46 1.79 -7.11
N THR A 565 16.42 2.25 -7.91
CA THR A 565 16.37 2.23 -9.38
C THR A 565 17.64 1.62 -9.96
N PRO A 566 17.56 0.79 -11.02
CA PRO A 566 18.75 0.21 -11.65
C PRO A 566 19.70 1.29 -12.18
N LYS A 567 21.01 1.12 -11.98
CA LYS A 567 22.03 2.05 -12.48
C LYS A 567 22.13 1.94 -14.01
N VAL A 568 22.47 3.05 -14.68
CA VAL A 568 22.63 3.07 -16.15
C VAL A 568 23.68 2.03 -16.59
N GLY A 569 23.32 1.17 -17.54
CA GLY A 569 24.17 0.07 -18.02
C GLY A 569 24.00 -1.27 -17.29
N GLN A 570 23.23 -1.33 -16.20
CA GLN A 570 22.77 -2.59 -15.61
C GLN A 570 21.61 -3.21 -16.44
N PRO A 571 21.32 -4.51 -16.29
CA PRO A 571 20.12 -5.12 -16.87
C PRO A 571 18.83 -4.41 -16.45
N ARG A 572 17.79 -4.52 -17.28
CA ARG A 572 16.45 -3.97 -16.97
C ARG A 572 15.76 -4.78 -15.87
N GLU A 573 16.08 -4.41 -14.63
CA GLU A 573 15.31 -4.75 -13.44
C GLU A 573 14.10 -3.80 -13.29
N PRO A 574 13.01 -4.23 -12.64
CA PRO A 574 11.90 -3.34 -12.29
C PRO A 574 12.37 -2.28 -11.27
N VAL A 575 11.76 -1.09 -11.34
CA VAL A 575 11.89 -0.06 -10.30
C VAL A 575 11.21 -0.55 -9.02
N ARG A 576 11.80 -0.23 -7.86
CA ARG A 576 11.37 -0.75 -6.55
C ARG A 576 11.22 0.41 -5.59
N ASN A 577 10.01 0.93 -5.47
CA ASN A 577 9.74 2.11 -4.65
C ASN A 577 9.17 1.73 -3.28
N PHE A 578 9.57 2.48 -2.27
CA PHE A 578 8.84 2.68 -1.03
C PHE A 578 7.79 3.77 -1.23
N SER A 579 6.59 3.62 -0.66
CA SER A 579 5.53 4.64 -0.70
C SER A 579 5.05 4.90 0.72
N GLY A 580 5.40 6.07 1.27
CA GLY A 580 5.09 6.45 2.65
C GLY A 580 6.26 7.14 3.38
N LEU A 581 6.35 6.97 4.70
CA LEU A 581 7.31 7.67 5.56
C LEU A 581 8.33 6.73 6.22
N ILE A 582 9.53 7.22 6.49
CA ILE A 582 10.50 6.59 7.41
C ILE A 582 10.93 7.65 8.42
N ASP A 583 10.93 7.29 9.72
CA ASP A 583 11.40 8.18 10.79
C ASP A 583 12.53 7.61 11.65
N GLU A 584 12.94 6.36 11.45
CA GLU A 584 14.10 5.80 12.11
C GLU A 584 14.67 4.63 11.33
N PHE A 585 16.00 4.55 11.24
CA PHE A 585 16.72 3.40 10.69
C PHE A 585 17.95 3.11 11.56
N ILE A 586 18.11 1.85 11.97
CA ILE A 586 19.21 1.38 12.79
C ILE A 586 19.83 0.13 12.16
N MET A 587 21.15 0.05 12.16
CA MET A 587 21.92 -1.12 11.71
C MET A 587 22.93 -1.52 12.79
N PHE A 588 22.90 -2.79 13.19
CA PHE A 588 23.87 -3.37 14.14
C PHE A 588 24.75 -4.43 13.47
N SER A 589 26.03 -4.48 13.85
CA SER A 589 27.00 -5.50 13.42
C SER A 589 26.86 -6.85 14.15
N ARG A 590 25.68 -7.13 14.72
CA ARG A 590 25.39 -8.32 15.53
C ARG A 590 23.94 -8.76 15.38
N ALA A 591 23.66 -9.98 15.80
CA ALA A 591 22.30 -10.48 15.95
C ALA A 591 21.71 -9.98 17.29
N LEU A 592 20.59 -9.26 17.25
CA LEU A 592 19.81 -8.94 18.44
C LEU A 592 18.94 -10.14 18.85
N SER A 593 18.72 -10.29 20.16
CA SER A 593 17.76 -11.25 20.69
C SER A 593 16.31 -10.74 20.57
N ASP A 594 15.34 -11.65 20.60
CA ASP A 594 13.90 -11.31 20.56
C ASP A 594 13.53 -10.29 21.64
N ARG A 595 14.09 -10.43 22.85
CA ARG A 595 13.87 -9.49 23.95
C ARG A 595 14.45 -8.10 23.66
N GLU A 596 15.59 -8.01 22.98
CA GLU A 596 16.14 -6.70 22.57
C GLU A 596 15.26 -6.05 21.51
N ILE A 597 14.76 -6.81 20.52
CA ILE A 597 13.81 -6.28 19.52
C ILE A 597 12.49 -5.83 20.17
N GLN A 598 11.96 -6.61 21.11
CA GLN A 598 10.78 -6.25 21.91
C GLN A 598 11.02 -4.99 22.75
N ASN A 599 12.19 -4.88 23.39
CA ASN A 599 12.56 -3.69 24.17
C ASN A 599 12.72 -2.44 23.29
N LEU A 600 13.33 -2.57 22.09
CA LEU A 600 13.43 -1.47 21.12
C LEU A 600 12.03 -0.93 20.77
N PHE A 601 11.09 -1.83 20.48
CA PHE A 601 9.70 -1.49 20.25
C PHE A 601 9.01 -0.89 21.49
N HIS A 602 8.84 -1.66 22.57
CA HIS A 602 8.02 -1.27 23.73
C HIS A 602 8.47 0.05 24.37
N LEU A 603 9.78 0.23 24.58
CA LEU A 603 10.30 1.46 25.19
C LEU A 603 9.93 2.70 24.37
N THR A 604 9.95 2.61 23.05
CA THR A 604 9.71 3.77 22.18
C THR A 604 8.25 3.92 21.80
N TRP A 605 7.49 2.83 21.68
CA TRP A 605 6.09 2.84 21.24
C TRP A 605 5.08 2.91 22.37
N THR A 606 5.15 2.01 23.36
CA THR A 606 4.23 1.98 24.51
C THR A 606 4.77 2.79 25.69
N GLY A 607 6.05 3.18 25.66
CA GLY A 607 6.71 3.92 26.73
C GLY A 607 6.85 3.10 28.03
N ASP A 608 6.61 1.79 27.96
CA ASP A 608 6.73 0.85 29.07
C ASP A 608 7.92 -0.09 28.80
N ALA A 609 8.61 -0.50 29.87
CA ALA A 609 9.71 -1.45 29.79
C ALA A 609 9.23 -2.87 30.14
N SER A 610 9.67 -3.87 29.36
CA SER A 610 9.31 -5.30 29.49
C SER A 610 10.33 -6.15 30.27
#